data_AF-R5KVF2-F1
#
_entry.id   AF-R5KVF2-F1
#
_cell.length_a   1.000
_cell.length_b   1.000
_cell.length_c   1.000
_cell.angle_alpha   90.00
_cell.angle_beta   90.00
_cell.angle_gamma   90.00
#
_symmetry.space_group_name_H-M   'P 1'
#
loop_
_entity.id
_entity.type
_entity.pdbx_description
1 polymer ?
#
loop_
_entity_poly.entity_id
_entity_poly.type
_entity_poly.pdbx_seq_one_letter_code
_entity_poly.pdbx_strand_id
1 'polypeptide(L)'
;MRENIIIEPNKVWKYFCEHKEEIGIRMHKIAEREEYGISIYITEDLGCPVFEVRSDDVTIYTEYDVDEEDCTQIVKNIYETYLSDSVISVISGLESDDQIEREKKSSSEKQIDEREQELSDAINKMLDIILDENINYLDSQDEITEDVKDHICEYLYLKWGFEIYRPMIVEYEDGTEEFLKYPYSQLELEDKE
;
A
#
# COMPACT_ATOMS: atom_id res chain seq x y z
N MET A 1 4.69 29.07 0.88
CA MET A 1 3.68 29.09 1.98
C MET A 1 3.65 27.70 2.61
N ARG A 2 3.21 27.56 3.87
CA ARG A 2 3.20 26.26 4.57
C ARG A 2 2.07 25.36 4.06
N GLU A 3 2.25 24.05 4.19
CA GLU A 3 1.18 23.04 4.03
C GLU A 3 -0.13 23.48 4.70
N ASN A 4 -1.25 23.19 4.05
CA ASN A 4 -2.59 23.47 4.60
C ASN A 4 -3.28 22.14 4.93
N ILE A 5 -3.23 21.77 6.21
CA ILE A 5 -3.93 20.58 6.72
C ILE A 5 -5.35 20.98 7.10
N ILE A 6 -6.35 20.47 6.37
CA ILE A 6 -7.78 20.75 6.62
C ILE A 6 -8.30 19.80 7.70
N ILE A 7 -7.87 18.55 7.67
CA ILE A 7 -8.23 17.51 8.63
C ILE A 7 -6.96 16.88 9.19
N GLU A 8 -6.81 16.93 10.51
CA GLU A 8 -5.69 16.30 11.19
C GLU A 8 -5.73 14.76 11.02
N PRO A 9 -4.59 14.06 10.85
CA PRO A 9 -4.56 12.62 10.60
C PRO A 9 -5.38 11.80 11.60
N ASN A 10 -5.29 12.13 12.88
CA ASN A 10 -6.03 11.43 13.96
C ASN A 10 -7.54 11.71 14.01
N LYS A 11 -8.06 12.56 13.11
CA LYS A 11 -9.48 12.88 12.99
C LYS A 11 -10.07 12.37 11.68
N VAL A 12 -9.25 11.91 10.73
CA VAL A 12 -9.71 11.52 9.40
C VAL A 12 -10.67 10.35 9.45
N TRP A 13 -10.38 9.31 10.23
CA TRP A 13 -11.29 8.18 10.40
C TRP A 13 -12.68 8.62 10.89
N LYS A 14 -12.70 9.40 11.96
CA LYS A 14 -13.94 9.95 12.51
C LYS A 14 -14.69 10.80 11.48
N TYR A 15 -13.97 11.63 10.74
CA TYR A 15 -14.55 12.46 9.68
C TYR A 15 -15.18 11.59 8.57
N PHE A 16 -14.49 10.53 8.14
CA PHE A 16 -15.04 9.58 7.18
C PHE A 16 -16.35 8.96 7.68
N CYS A 17 -16.40 8.50 8.93
CA CYS A 17 -17.62 7.94 9.50
C CYS A 17 -18.77 8.95 9.56
N GLU A 18 -18.49 10.21 9.91
CA GLU A 18 -19.50 11.28 10.02
C GLU A 18 -20.02 11.77 8.65
N HIS A 19 -19.22 11.62 7.59
CA HIS A 19 -19.52 12.15 6.25
C HIS A 19 -19.60 11.08 5.15
N LYS A 20 -19.74 9.80 5.52
CA LYS A 20 -19.65 8.65 4.61
C LYS A 20 -20.52 8.78 3.35
N GLU A 21 -21.78 9.20 3.51
CA GLU A 21 -22.71 9.35 2.39
C GLU A 21 -22.27 10.43 1.39
N GLU A 22 -21.71 11.55 1.86
CA GLU A 22 -21.25 12.62 0.97
C GLU A 22 -19.94 12.25 0.28
N ILE A 23 -19.02 11.63 1.02
CA ILE A 23 -17.71 11.20 0.55
C ILE A 23 -17.84 10.14 -0.56
N GLY A 24 -18.84 9.25 -0.48
CA GLY A 24 -19.12 8.29 -1.56
C GLY A 24 -19.75 8.88 -2.82
N ILE A 25 -20.25 10.12 -2.77
CA ILE A 25 -20.79 10.84 -3.94
C ILE A 25 -19.72 11.74 -4.56
N ARG A 26 -18.89 12.37 -3.73
CA ARG A 26 -17.85 13.29 -4.16
C ARG A 26 -16.65 13.21 -3.22
N MET A 27 -15.47 13.34 -3.80
CA MET A 27 -14.23 13.39 -3.03
C MET A 27 -14.18 14.66 -2.18
N HIS A 28 -13.71 14.54 -0.94
CA HIS A 28 -13.52 15.65 -0.02
C HIS A 28 -12.03 15.94 0.13
N LYS A 29 -11.63 17.19 -0.03
CA LYS A 29 -10.23 17.61 0.16
C LYS A 29 -9.90 17.61 1.66
N ILE A 30 -8.80 16.97 2.05
CA ILE A 30 -8.38 16.84 3.45
C ILE A 30 -7.06 17.58 3.75
N ALA A 31 -6.25 17.83 2.72
CA ALA A 31 -5.08 18.68 2.82
C ALA A 31 -4.64 19.17 1.44
N GLU A 32 -3.84 20.22 1.38
CA GLU A 32 -3.26 20.72 0.13
C GLU A 32 -1.96 21.48 0.35
N ARG A 33 -1.24 21.64 -0.76
CA ARG A 33 -0.11 22.54 -0.87
C ARG A 33 -0.17 23.29 -2.21
N GLU A 34 -0.83 24.44 -2.17
CA GLU A 34 -1.11 25.27 -3.36
C GLU A 34 0.13 25.65 -4.17
N GLU A 35 1.27 25.88 -3.49
CA GLU A 35 2.53 26.28 -4.15
C GLU A 35 3.02 25.27 -5.19
N TYR A 36 2.62 24.00 -5.06
CA TYR A 36 3.04 22.90 -5.93
C TYR A 36 1.86 22.19 -6.59
N GLY A 37 0.66 22.75 -6.52
CA GLY A 37 -0.53 22.16 -7.13
C GLY A 37 -0.96 20.82 -6.52
N ILE A 38 -0.45 20.44 -5.34
CA ILE A 38 -0.74 19.16 -4.70
C ILE A 38 -1.99 19.29 -3.82
N SER A 39 -2.92 18.36 -3.96
CA SER A 39 -4.13 18.25 -3.13
C SER A 39 -4.37 16.80 -2.75
N ILE A 40 -4.74 16.57 -1.50
CA ILE A 40 -5.04 15.25 -0.95
C ILE A 40 -6.53 15.19 -0.65
N TYR A 41 -7.17 14.13 -1.13
CA TYR A 41 -8.60 13.89 -1.04
C TYR A 41 -8.89 12.58 -0.32
N ILE A 42 -10.08 12.49 0.27
CA ILE A 42 -10.71 11.27 0.75
C ILE A 42 -11.96 11.00 -0.08
N THR A 43 -12.15 9.74 -0.45
CA THR A 43 -13.36 9.18 -1.07
C THR A 43 -13.73 7.88 -0.35
N GLU A 44 -14.82 7.26 -0.78
CA GLU A 44 -15.29 5.98 -0.26
C GLU A 44 -15.29 4.94 -1.37
N ASP A 45 -14.83 3.73 -1.04
CA ASP A 45 -14.99 2.55 -1.86
C ASP A 45 -15.31 1.34 -0.99
N LEU A 46 -16.35 0.58 -1.36
CA LEU A 46 -16.82 -0.64 -0.67
C LEU A 46 -16.98 -0.53 0.86
N GLY A 47 -17.29 0.67 1.37
CA GLY A 47 -17.49 0.94 2.78
C GLY A 47 -16.26 1.50 3.50
N CYS A 48 -15.12 1.62 2.82
CA CYS A 48 -13.82 1.99 3.37
C CYS A 48 -13.34 3.34 2.81
N PRO A 49 -12.53 4.09 3.57
CA PRO A 49 -11.91 5.31 3.09
C PRO A 49 -10.81 5.00 2.05
N VAL A 50 -10.80 5.78 0.98
CA VAL A 50 -9.77 5.76 -0.06
C VAL A 50 -9.16 7.15 -0.13
N PHE A 51 -7.83 7.24 -0.17
CA PHE A 51 -7.12 8.52 -0.25
C PHE A 51 -6.54 8.73 -1.64
N GLU A 52 -6.73 9.91 -2.21
CA GLU A 52 -6.14 10.28 -3.50
C GLU A 52 -5.26 11.51 -3.36
N VAL A 53 -4.03 11.42 -3.85
CA VAL A 53 -3.14 12.57 -4.01
C VAL A 53 -3.17 12.99 -5.46
N ARG A 54 -3.44 14.27 -5.70
CA ARG A 54 -3.51 14.86 -7.04
C ARG A 54 -2.52 16.00 -7.18
N SER A 55 -1.86 16.07 -8.33
CA SER A 55 -1.04 17.21 -8.77
C SER A 55 -1.70 17.82 -10.01
N ASP A 56 -2.10 19.08 -9.95
CA ASP A 56 -2.78 19.78 -11.07
C ASP A 56 -3.92 18.95 -11.69
N ASP A 57 -4.78 18.40 -10.84
CA ASP A 57 -5.94 17.55 -11.18
C ASP A 57 -5.62 16.15 -11.75
N VAL A 58 -4.34 15.75 -11.80
CA VAL A 58 -3.93 14.38 -12.14
C VAL A 58 -3.67 13.59 -10.86
N THR A 59 -4.33 12.45 -10.70
CA THR A 59 -4.06 11.53 -9.59
C THR A 59 -2.67 10.90 -9.75
N ILE A 60 -1.80 11.11 -8.76
CA ILE A 60 -0.42 10.62 -8.73
C ILE A 60 -0.21 9.51 -7.71
N TYR A 61 -1.15 9.33 -6.78
CA TYR A 61 -1.14 8.27 -5.78
C TYR A 61 -2.56 8.01 -5.28
N THR A 62 -2.86 6.75 -4.99
CA THR A 62 -4.12 6.33 -4.37
C THR A 62 -3.85 5.25 -3.33
N GLU A 63 -4.44 5.40 -2.14
CA GLU A 63 -4.39 4.44 -1.05
C GLU A 63 -5.77 3.83 -0.82
N TYR A 64 -5.84 2.51 -0.71
CA TYR A 64 -7.05 1.71 -0.52
C TYR A 64 -7.00 0.95 0.81
N ASP A 65 -8.11 0.27 1.15
CA ASP A 65 -8.19 -0.70 2.26
C ASP A 65 -7.74 -0.17 3.63
N VAL A 66 -7.96 1.13 3.86
CA VAL A 66 -7.56 1.77 5.10
C VAL A 66 -8.58 1.49 6.20
N ASP A 67 -8.15 0.85 7.28
CA ASP A 67 -8.99 0.59 8.45
C ASP A 67 -8.78 1.62 9.59
N GLU A 68 -9.54 1.47 10.67
CA GLU A 68 -9.51 2.40 11.81
C GLU A 68 -8.15 2.45 12.50
N GLU A 69 -7.49 1.30 12.63
CA GLU A 69 -6.26 1.16 13.40
C GLU A 69 -5.11 1.87 12.68
N ASP A 70 -5.06 1.73 11.36
CA ASP A 70 -3.95 2.23 10.54
C ASP A 70 -4.21 3.62 9.93
N CYS A 71 -5.47 4.06 9.84
CA CYS A 71 -5.84 5.32 9.18
C CYS A 71 -5.01 6.53 9.62
N THR A 72 -4.75 6.65 10.92
CA THR A 72 -3.96 7.79 11.43
C THR A 72 -2.52 7.77 10.92
N GLN A 73 -1.90 6.60 10.88
CA GLN A 73 -0.50 6.47 10.47
C GLN A 73 -0.36 6.60 8.96
N ILE A 74 -1.27 5.98 8.21
CA ILE A 74 -1.35 6.11 6.75
C ILE A 74 -1.49 7.57 6.34
N VAL A 75 -2.44 8.31 6.90
CA VAL A 75 -2.66 9.72 6.54
C VAL A 75 -1.44 10.57 6.90
N LYS A 76 -0.78 10.32 8.05
CA LYS A 76 0.48 11.01 8.38
C LYS A 76 1.54 10.76 7.32
N ASN A 77 1.74 9.51 6.91
CA ASN A 77 2.72 9.16 5.89
C ASN A 77 2.39 9.86 4.56
N ILE A 78 1.12 9.91 4.16
CA ILE A 78 0.71 10.63 2.95
C ILE A 78 1.02 12.13 3.08
N TYR A 79 0.74 12.76 4.22
CA TYR A 79 1.03 14.18 4.42
C TYR A 79 2.52 14.47 4.41
N GLU A 80 3.31 13.69 5.13
CA GLU A 80 4.77 13.82 5.16
C GLU A 80 5.39 13.58 3.79
N THR A 81 4.91 12.58 3.05
CA THR A 81 5.41 12.28 1.71
C THR A 81 5.01 13.37 0.72
N TYR A 82 3.75 13.80 0.65
CA TYR A 82 3.30 14.64 -0.46
C TYR A 82 3.22 16.13 -0.16
N LEU A 83 3.28 16.54 1.11
CA LEU A 83 3.22 17.94 1.51
C LEU A 83 4.55 18.45 2.07
N SER A 84 5.56 17.61 2.35
CA SER A 84 6.85 18.07 2.87
C SER A 84 7.73 18.74 1.81
N ASP A 85 8.59 19.66 2.27
CA ASP A 85 9.57 20.37 1.42
C ASP A 85 10.53 19.40 0.71
N SER A 86 10.85 18.27 1.33
CA SER A 86 11.81 17.27 0.86
C SER A 86 11.37 16.63 -0.45
N VAL A 87 10.12 16.17 -0.54
CA VAL A 87 9.58 15.52 -1.74
C VAL A 87 9.25 16.54 -2.83
N ILE A 88 9.03 17.77 -2.42
CA ILE A 88 8.70 18.84 -3.34
C ILE A 88 9.93 19.45 -4.02
N SER A 89 11.12 19.39 -3.41
CA SER A 89 12.37 19.57 -4.16
C SER A 89 12.54 18.53 -5.27
N VAL A 90 12.03 17.31 -5.07
CA VAL A 90 12.06 16.23 -6.08
C VAL A 90 11.09 16.52 -7.24
N ILE A 91 9.86 16.95 -6.94
CA ILE A 91 8.82 17.28 -7.95
C ILE A 91 9.15 18.58 -8.72
N SER A 92 9.82 19.55 -8.07
CA SER A 92 10.24 20.80 -8.71
C SER A 92 11.54 20.71 -9.53
N GLY A 93 12.10 19.51 -9.68
CA GLY A 93 13.24 19.24 -10.57
C GLY A 93 14.61 19.62 -10.01
N LEU A 94 14.78 19.60 -8.68
CA LEU A 94 16.10 19.80 -8.04
C LEU A 94 16.91 18.51 -7.90
N GLU A 95 16.30 17.34 -8.11
CA GLU A 95 16.96 16.02 -8.12
C GLU A 95 16.87 15.37 -9.51
N SER A 96 17.89 14.57 -9.86
CA SER A 96 17.94 13.83 -11.14
C SER A 96 16.99 12.63 -11.13
N ASP A 97 16.44 12.27 -12.29
CA ASP A 97 15.59 11.07 -12.48
C ASP A 97 16.14 9.81 -11.79
N ASP A 98 17.47 9.60 -11.84
CA ASP A 98 18.17 8.49 -11.18
C ASP A 98 18.02 8.44 -9.64
N GLN A 99 17.78 9.58 -8.99
CA GLN A 99 17.58 9.65 -7.54
C GLN A 99 16.12 9.31 -7.18
N ILE A 100 15.18 9.74 -8.03
CA ILE A 100 13.74 9.46 -7.93
C ILE A 100 13.49 7.96 -8.03
N GLU A 101 14.08 7.30 -9.03
CA GLU A 101 13.93 5.86 -9.21
C GLU A 101 14.50 5.07 -8.02
N ARG A 102 15.65 5.51 -7.48
CA ARG A 102 16.25 4.89 -6.29
C ARG A 102 15.39 5.01 -5.04
N GLU A 103 14.80 6.17 -4.80
CA GLU A 103 13.91 6.37 -3.65
C GLU A 103 12.61 5.59 -3.77
N LYS A 104 12.01 5.57 -4.96
CA LYS A 104 10.82 4.74 -5.25
C LYS A 104 11.12 3.26 -5.05
N LYS A 105 12.22 2.76 -5.60
CA LYS A 105 12.65 1.36 -5.42
C LYS A 105 12.85 1.02 -3.95
N SER A 106 13.57 1.87 -3.21
CA SER A 106 13.79 1.66 -1.78
C SER A 106 12.49 1.67 -0.97
N SER A 107 11.51 2.48 -1.35
CA SER A 107 10.19 2.50 -0.72
C SER A 107 9.40 1.21 -1.03
N SER A 108 9.40 0.75 -2.28
CA SER A 108 8.71 -0.46 -2.69
C SER A 108 9.31 -1.72 -2.05
N GLU A 109 10.64 -1.81 -1.97
CA GLU A 109 11.34 -2.92 -1.29
C GLU A 109 10.94 -3.01 0.18
N LYS A 110 10.91 -1.88 0.90
CA LYS A 110 10.46 -1.85 2.30
C LYS A 110 9.03 -2.33 2.47
N GLN A 111 8.12 -1.90 1.59
CA GLN A 111 6.72 -2.35 1.64
C GLN A 111 6.61 -3.86 1.45
N ILE A 112 7.40 -4.45 0.56
CA ILE A 112 7.42 -5.90 0.34
C ILE A 112 7.95 -6.62 1.57
N ASP A 113 9.10 -6.17 2.11
CA ASP A 113 9.73 -6.80 3.28
C ASP A 113 8.82 -6.74 4.52
N GLU A 114 8.22 -5.58 4.80
CA GLU A 114 7.28 -5.39 5.90
C GLU A 114 6.06 -6.31 5.72
N ARG A 115 5.51 -6.37 4.50
CA ARG A 115 4.33 -7.16 4.21
C ARG A 115 4.58 -8.66 4.29
N GLU A 116 5.71 -9.15 3.79
CA GLU A 116 6.09 -10.56 3.91
C GLU A 116 6.29 -10.97 5.36
N GLN A 117 6.89 -10.10 6.19
CA GLN A 117 7.04 -10.36 7.62
C GLN A 117 5.68 -10.45 8.32
N GLU A 118 4.75 -9.54 8.04
CA GLU A 118 3.39 -9.58 8.60
C GLU A 118 2.65 -10.86 8.24
N LEU A 119 2.73 -11.29 6.98
CA LEU A 119 2.12 -12.52 6.51
C LEU A 119 2.72 -13.73 7.22
N SER A 120 4.05 -13.80 7.32
CA SER A 120 4.74 -14.87 8.04
C SER A 120 4.35 -14.90 9.52
N ASP A 121 4.25 -13.75 10.18
CA ASP A 121 3.80 -13.67 11.58
C ASP A 121 2.35 -14.15 11.74
N ALA A 122 1.47 -13.78 10.82
CA ALA A 122 0.06 -14.19 10.85
C ALA A 122 -0.11 -15.69 10.62
N ILE A 123 0.61 -16.26 9.64
CA ILE A 123 0.59 -17.69 9.37
C ILE A 123 1.20 -18.49 10.52
N ASN A 124 2.33 -18.07 11.08
CA ASN A 124 2.93 -18.73 12.24
C ASN A 124 1.96 -18.75 13.43
N LYS A 125 1.29 -17.62 13.73
CA LYS A 125 0.26 -17.57 14.79
C LYS A 125 -0.91 -18.50 14.51
N MET A 126 -1.36 -18.59 13.27
CA MET A 126 -2.43 -19.51 12.87
C MET A 126 -1.99 -20.97 13.05
N LEU A 127 -0.78 -21.32 12.60
CA LEU A 127 -0.24 -22.67 12.72
C LEU A 127 -0.01 -23.07 14.18
N ASP A 128 0.47 -22.16 15.02
CA ASP A 128 0.59 -22.36 16.47
C ASP A 128 -0.75 -22.68 17.16
N ILE A 129 -1.88 -22.28 16.57
CA ILE A 129 -3.23 -22.56 17.09
C ILE A 129 -3.77 -23.90 16.56
N ILE A 130 -3.51 -24.21 15.29
CA ILE A 130 -4.12 -25.35 14.59
C ILE A 130 -3.33 -26.65 14.83
N LEU A 131 -2.01 -26.55 14.89
CA LEU A 131 -1.14 -27.70 15.09
C LEU A 131 -1.17 -28.13 16.56
N ASP A 132 -1.12 -29.45 16.78
CA ASP A 132 -0.93 -30.04 18.12
C ASP A 132 0.55 -30.00 18.56
N GLU A 133 1.41 -29.43 17.72
CA GLU A 133 2.84 -29.24 17.91
C GLU A 133 3.19 -27.77 17.71
N ASN A 134 4.13 -27.24 18.48
CA ASN A 134 4.55 -25.85 18.33
C ASN A 134 5.50 -25.72 17.13
N ILE A 135 5.11 -24.87 16.17
CA ILE A 135 5.81 -24.77 14.88
C ILE A 135 7.25 -24.28 15.03
N ASN A 136 7.53 -23.50 16.09
CA ASN A 136 8.85 -22.93 16.36
C ASN A 136 9.93 -23.97 16.73
N TYR A 137 9.54 -25.24 16.91
CA TYR A 137 10.47 -26.35 17.14
C TYR A 137 10.71 -27.21 15.89
N LEU A 138 10.08 -26.87 14.77
CA LEU A 138 10.28 -27.57 13.51
C LEU A 138 11.43 -26.94 12.73
N ASP A 139 12.40 -27.76 12.33
CA ASP A 139 13.51 -27.33 11.47
C ASP A 139 13.03 -26.80 10.10
N SER A 140 11.80 -27.15 9.71
CA SER A 140 11.13 -26.74 8.47
C SER A 140 10.08 -25.64 8.68
N GLN A 141 10.11 -24.89 9.80
CA GLN A 141 9.14 -23.84 10.09
C GLN A 141 8.99 -22.85 8.93
N ASP A 142 10.10 -22.34 8.41
CA ASP A 142 10.08 -21.33 7.35
C ASP A 142 9.48 -21.90 6.06
N GLU A 143 9.88 -23.11 5.65
CA GLU A 143 9.35 -23.80 4.47
C GLU A 143 7.85 -24.06 4.57
N ILE A 144 7.37 -24.52 5.74
CA ILE A 144 5.94 -24.73 5.99
C ILE A 144 5.19 -23.39 5.97
N THR A 145 5.76 -22.34 6.55
CA THR A 145 5.14 -21.02 6.59
C THR A 145 4.97 -20.45 5.19
N GLU A 146 6.00 -20.54 4.34
CA GLU A 146 5.94 -20.13 2.94
C GLU A 146 4.89 -20.93 2.15
N ASP A 147 4.92 -22.27 2.26
CA ASP A 147 3.98 -23.14 1.55
C ASP A 147 2.52 -22.86 1.94
N VAL A 148 2.26 -22.63 3.23
CA VAL A 148 0.92 -22.29 3.73
C VAL A 148 0.50 -20.88 3.27
N LYS A 149 1.41 -19.91 3.24
CA LYS A 149 1.14 -18.56 2.68
C LYS A 149 0.67 -18.68 1.23
N ASP A 150 1.41 -19.42 0.40
CA ASP A 150 1.09 -19.61 -1.02
C ASP A 150 -0.29 -20.24 -1.19
N HIS A 151 -0.56 -21.35 -0.50
CA HIS A 151 -1.83 -22.07 -0.60
C HIS A 151 -3.03 -21.23 -0.14
N ILE A 152 -2.89 -20.43 0.92
CA ILE A 152 -3.98 -19.58 1.42
C ILE A 152 -4.25 -18.43 0.45
N CYS A 153 -3.21 -17.77 -0.06
CA CYS A 153 -3.36 -16.70 -1.06
C CYS A 153 -4.05 -17.23 -2.32
N GLU A 154 -3.59 -18.37 -2.84
CA GLU A 154 -4.16 -19.01 -4.03
C GLU A 154 -5.62 -19.41 -3.77
N TYR A 155 -5.91 -20.03 -2.64
CA TYR A 155 -7.25 -20.44 -2.28
C TYR A 155 -8.21 -19.24 -2.19
N LEU A 156 -7.83 -18.18 -1.50
CA LEU A 156 -8.66 -16.98 -1.34
C LEU A 156 -8.91 -16.29 -2.69
N TYR A 157 -7.90 -16.19 -3.54
CA TYR A 157 -8.02 -15.61 -4.86
C TYR A 157 -8.86 -16.48 -5.81
N LEU A 158 -8.45 -17.73 -6.05
CA LEU A 158 -9.09 -18.60 -7.05
C LEU A 158 -10.47 -19.08 -6.63
N LYS A 159 -10.66 -19.42 -5.35
CA LYS A 159 -11.93 -20.00 -4.88
C LYS A 159 -12.96 -18.93 -4.55
N TRP A 160 -12.52 -17.84 -3.93
CA TRP A 160 -13.40 -16.83 -3.34
C TRP A 160 -13.35 -15.49 -4.06
N GLY A 161 -12.38 -15.26 -4.95
CA GLY A 161 -12.28 -14.04 -5.74
C GLY A 161 -11.83 -12.82 -4.94
N PHE A 162 -11.16 -13.03 -3.80
CA PHE A 162 -10.62 -11.91 -3.02
C PHE A 162 -9.34 -11.38 -3.65
N GLU A 163 -9.18 -10.06 -3.64
CA GLU A 163 -7.90 -9.43 -3.93
C GLU A 163 -6.91 -9.73 -2.79
N ILE A 164 -5.67 -10.06 -3.16
CA ILE A 164 -4.63 -10.43 -2.19
C ILE A 164 -3.57 -9.34 -2.20
N TYR A 165 -3.42 -8.65 -1.08
CA TYR A 165 -2.34 -7.69 -0.90
C TYR A 165 -1.06 -8.41 -0.48
N ARG A 166 -0.33 -8.91 -1.48
CA ARG A 166 1.03 -9.47 -1.38
C ARG A 166 1.81 -8.94 -2.60
N PRO A 167 2.49 -7.79 -2.48
CA PRO A 167 3.24 -7.21 -3.58
C PRO A 167 4.58 -7.92 -3.81
N MET A 168 5.11 -7.83 -5.03
CA MET A 168 6.44 -8.37 -5.38
C MET A 168 7.09 -7.49 -6.45
N ILE A 169 8.42 -7.39 -6.47
CA ILE A 169 9.18 -6.85 -7.60
C ILE A 169 9.64 -8.02 -8.47
N VAL A 170 9.30 -7.98 -9.76
CA VAL A 170 9.79 -8.92 -10.77
C VAL A 170 10.81 -8.22 -11.64
N GLU A 171 11.99 -8.81 -11.79
CA GLU A 171 13.01 -8.37 -12.75
C GLU A 171 12.91 -9.24 -14.02
N TYR A 172 12.66 -8.61 -15.16
CA TYR A 172 12.56 -9.25 -16.46
C TYR A 172 13.94 -9.41 -17.13
N GLU A 173 14.05 -10.26 -18.15
CA GLU A 173 15.32 -10.54 -18.84
C GLU A 173 15.99 -9.32 -19.49
N ASP A 174 15.20 -8.29 -19.82
CA ASP A 174 15.70 -7.03 -20.39
C ASP A 174 16.25 -6.06 -19.32
N GLY A 175 16.22 -6.47 -18.04
CA GLY A 175 16.67 -5.70 -16.89
C GLY A 175 15.63 -4.68 -16.39
N THR A 176 14.39 -4.74 -16.88
CA THR A 176 13.30 -3.93 -16.34
C THR A 176 12.73 -4.57 -15.07
N GLU A 177 12.45 -3.74 -14.07
CA GLU A 177 11.83 -4.17 -12.81
C GLU A 177 10.40 -3.64 -12.75
N GLU A 178 9.45 -4.49 -12.41
CA GLU A 178 8.05 -4.12 -12.27
C GLU A 178 7.51 -4.52 -10.88
N PHE A 179 6.80 -3.58 -10.26
CA PHE A 179 6.12 -3.80 -9.00
C PHE A 179 4.73 -4.38 -9.26
N LEU A 180 4.55 -5.66 -8.93
CA LEU A 180 3.35 -6.43 -9.22
C LEU A 180 2.51 -6.69 -7.97
N LYS A 181 1.20 -6.83 -8.21
CA LYS A 181 0.24 -7.34 -7.22
C LYS A 181 -0.11 -8.80 -7.53
N TYR A 182 -0.42 -9.58 -6.50
CA TYR A 182 -0.93 -10.94 -6.62
C TYR A 182 -2.17 -10.99 -7.55
N PRO A 183 -2.33 -11.99 -8.43
CA PRO A 183 -1.61 -13.27 -8.54
C PRO A 183 -0.33 -13.23 -9.39
N TYR A 184 0.24 -12.04 -9.65
CA TYR A 184 1.40 -11.88 -10.53
C TYR A 184 1.14 -12.42 -11.93
N SER A 185 -0.04 -12.11 -12.50
CA SER A 185 -0.53 -12.64 -13.78
C SER A 185 0.42 -12.48 -14.98
N GLN A 186 1.43 -11.62 -14.87
CA GLN A 186 2.49 -11.45 -15.87
C GLN A 186 3.53 -12.59 -15.84
N LEU A 187 3.78 -13.23 -14.70
CA LEU A 187 4.65 -14.40 -14.60
C LEU A 187 4.06 -15.63 -15.32
N GLU A 188 2.73 -15.79 -15.33
CA GLU A 188 2.06 -16.88 -16.06
C GLU A 188 2.10 -16.75 -17.60
N LEU A 189 2.51 -15.58 -18.12
CA LEU A 189 2.64 -15.33 -19.56
C LEU A 189 4.03 -15.70 -20.08
N GLU A 190 5.07 -15.69 -19.24
CA GLU A 190 6.43 -16.06 -19.62
C GLU A 190 6.64 -17.58 -19.71
N ASP A 191 5.94 -18.36 -18.88
CA ASP A 191 6.00 -19.83 -18.91
C ASP A 191 5.22 -20.49 -20.08
N LYS A 192 4.71 -19.70 -21.03
CA LYS A 192 3.88 -20.19 -22.16
C LYS A 192 4.49 -20.01 -23.56
N GLU A 193 5.81 -19.81 -23.68
CA GLU A 193 6.53 -19.89 -24.97
C GLU A 193 7.18 -21.26 -25.24
#